data_AF-A0A0S8IV73-F1
#
_entry.id   AF-A0A0S8IV73-F1
#
_cell.length_a   1.000
_cell.length_b   1.000
_cell.length_c   1.000
_cell.angle_alpha   90.00
_cell.angle_beta   90.00
_cell.angle_gamma   90.00
#
_symmetry.space_group_name_H-M   'P 1'
#
loop_
_entity.id
_entity.type
_entity.pdbx_description
1 polymer ?
#
loop_
_entity_poly.entity_id
_entity_poly.type
_entity_poly.pdbx_seq_one_letter_code
_entity_poly.pdbx_strand_id
1 'polypeptide(L)'
;MEDPGPDASSETASIYSGFISNISAGGLAIACRQSLPATIGEGTHLVLSFQLPGEAEHLDLKGVIRHIRGAHAGQAPILGIEYLRDEHDIRGPRKMSLIQQFVVRCQRKILQQLRMLQPAYRS
;
A
#
# COMPACT_ATOMS: atom_id res chain seq x y z
N MET A 1 -21.57 -45.66 -1.84
CA MET A 1 -20.28 -45.13 -2.35
C MET A 1 -20.46 -43.63 -2.27
N GLU A 2 -19.90 -43.05 -1.22
CA GLU A 2 -20.23 -41.70 -0.74
C GLU A 2 -19.55 -40.64 -1.62
N ASP A 3 -20.28 -39.54 -1.84
CA ASP A 3 -19.85 -38.30 -2.48
C ASP A 3 -18.60 -37.73 -1.80
N PRO A 4 -17.56 -37.30 -2.53
CA PRO A 4 -16.60 -36.35 -2.00
C PRO A 4 -17.16 -34.94 -2.22
N GLY A 5 -17.77 -34.37 -1.18
CA GLY A 5 -18.05 -32.94 -1.14
C GLY A 5 -16.73 -32.15 -1.25
N PRO A 6 -16.66 -31.06 -2.04
CA PRO A 6 -15.48 -30.22 -2.02
C PRO A 6 -15.46 -29.46 -0.70
N ASP A 7 -14.55 -29.86 0.19
CA ASP A 7 -14.08 -29.02 1.29
C ASP A 7 -13.42 -27.77 0.69
N ALA A 8 -14.27 -26.80 0.35
CA ALA A 8 -13.88 -25.41 0.18
C ALA A 8 -13.39 -24.95 1.56
N SER A 9 -12.12 -25.21 1.80
CA SER A 9 -11.34 -24.61 2.87
C SER A 9 -11.40 -23.11 2.64
N SER A 10 -12.41 -22.48 3.22
CA SER A 10 -12.61 -21.04 3.23
C SER A 10 -11.46 -20.47 4.03
N GLU A 11 -10.34 -20.19 3.36
CA GLU A 11 -9.25 -19.41 3.93
C GLU A 11 -9.86 -18.09 4.38
N THR A 12 -10.02 -17.94 5.69
CA THR A 12 -10.52 -16.71 6.30
C THR A 12 -9.50 -15.62 6.01
N ALA A 13 -9.75 -14.86 4.95
CA ALA A 13 -8.92 -13.72 4.57
C ALA A 13 -8.86 -12.76 5.77
N SER A 14 -7.70 -12.73 6.42
CA SER A 14 -7.51 -11.91 7.60
C SER A 14 -7.32 -10.47 7.15
N ILE A 15 -8.21 -9.58 7.59
CA ILE A 15 -8.20 -8.16 7.21
C ILE A 15 -7.35 -7.39 8.21
N TYR A 16 -6.31 -6.73 7.72
CA TYR A 16 -5.45 -5.85 8.50
C TYR A 16 -5.59 -4.41 8.01
N SER A 17 -5.55 -3.48 8.95
CA SER A 17 -5.63 -2.05 8.64
C SER A 17 -4.41 -1.29 9.15
N GLY A 18 -4.10 -0.21 8.46
CA GLY A 18 -2.95 0.62 8.73
C GLY A 18 -3.06 1.98 8.06
N PHE A 19 -2.02 2.79 8.23
CA PHE A 19 -1.89 4.08 7.58
C PHE A 19 -0.78 4.02 6.54
N ILE A 20 -1.03 4.56 5.35
CA ILE A 20 -0.01 4.70 4.33
C ILE A 20 0.94 5.82 4.77
N SER A 21 2.14 5.45 5.19
CA SER A 21 3.17 6.40 5.64
C SER A 21 4.00 6.95 4.49
N ASN A 22 4.10 6.19 3.39
CA ASN A 22 4.75 6.60 2.16
C ASN A 22 4.13 5.87 0.96
N ILE A 23 4.14 6.50 -0.21
CA ILE A 23 3.65 5.92 -1.46
C ILE A 23 4.51 6.39 -2.63
N SER A 24 4.76 5.47 -3.56
CA SER A 24 5.54 5.68 -4.77
C SER A 24 4.84 5.00 -5.96
N ALA A 25 5.42 5.11 -7.15
CA ALA A 25 4.94 4.39 -8.32
C ALA A 25 5.19 2.87 -8.25
N GLY A 26 6.10 2.40 -7.39
CA GLY A 26 6.48 0.98 -7.28
C GLY A 26 5.88 0.26 -6.08
N GLY A 27 5.40 1.00 -5.08
CA GLY A 27 4.92 0.42 -3.84
C GLY A 27 4.53 1.44 -2.80
N LEU A 28 4.16 0.97 -1.62
CA LEU A 28 3.79 1.80 -0.49
C LEU A 28 4.36 1.24 0.83
N ALA A 29 4.38 2.09 1.84
CA ALA A 29 4.69 1.71 3.20
C ALA A 29 3.43 1.82 4.06
N ILE A 30 3.09 0.77 4.81
CA ILE A 30 1.95 0.74 5.74
C ILE A 30 2.48 0.65 7.16
N ALA A 31 2.14 1.63 8.00
CA ALA A 31 2.21 1.47 9.45
C ALA A 31 0.95 0.73 9.91
N CYS A 32 1.09 -0.52 10.33
CA CYS A 32 -0.04 -1.33 10.80
C CYS A 32 -0.63 -0.75 12.08
N ARG A 33 -1.91 -0.97 12.36
CA ARG A 33 -2.51 -0.61 13.67
C ARG A 33 -2.33 -1.71 14.71
N GLN A 34 -2.10 -2.92 14.26
CA GLN A 34 -2.08 -4.13 15.07
C GLN A 34 -0.81 -4.92 14.78
N SER A 35 -0.40 -5.73 15.74
CA SER A 35 0.63 -6.74 15.50
C SER A 35 0.13 -7.71 14.43
N LEU A 36 1.01 -8.03 13.49
CA LEU A 36 0.74 -9.04 12.48
C LEU A 36 0.97 -10.44 13.07
N PRO A 37 0.19 -11.45 12.66
CA PRO A 37 0.48 -12.83 13.01
C PRO A 37 1.84 -13.24 12.45
N ALA A 38 2.48 -14.23 13.08
CA ALA A 38 3.77 -14.76 12.66
C ALA A 38 3.77 -15.36 11.23
N THR A 39 2.58 -15.66 10.69
CA THR A 39 2.38 -16.15 9.33
C THR A 39 2.51 -15.08 8.26
N ILE A 40 2.44 -13.79 8.63
CA ILE A 40 2.62 -12.66 7.71
C ILE A 40 4.06 -12.16 7.81
N GLY A 41 4.80 -12.38 6.74
CA GLY A 41 6.23 -12.11 6.65
C GLY A 41 6.62 -11.49 5.31
N GLU A 42 7.92 -11.31 5.10
CA GLU A 42 8.43 -10.99 3.77
C GLU A 42 8.06 -12.10 2.78
N GLY A 43 7.68 -11.73 1.57
CA GLY A 43 7.16 -12.64 0.56
C GLY A 43 5.66 -12.92 0.67
N THR A 44 4.97 -12.50 1.73
CA THR A 44 3.50 -12.65 1.81
C THR A 44 2.81 -11.80 0.74
N HIS A 45 1.94 -12.43 -0.03
CA HIS A 45 1.07 -11.77 -1.01
C HIS A 45 -0.16 -11.21 -0.32
N LEU A 46 -0.53 -9.98 -0.69
CA LEU A 46 -1.65 -9.25 -0.11
C LEU A 46 -2.52 -8.66 -1.21
N VAL A 47 -3.80 -8.48 -0.89
CA VAL A 47 -4.66 -7.53 -1.60
C VAL A 47 -4.69 -6.25 -0.78
N LEU A 48 -4.26 -5.17 -1.40
CA LEU A 48 -4.27 -3.81 -0.87
C LEU A 48 -5.56 -3.14 -1.31
N SER A 49 -6.32 -2.61 -0.36
CA SER A 49 -7.60 -1.95 -0.61
C SER A 49 -7.59 -0.59 0.07
N PHE A 50 -7.52 0.50 -0.72
CA PHE A 50 -7.37 1.85 -0.17
C PHE A 50 -7.87 2.93 -1.14
N GLN A 51 -8.11 4.12 -0.60
CA GLN A 51 -8.48 5.31 -1.37
C GLN A 51 -7.39 6.38 -1.25
N LEU A 52 -7.05 7.01 -2.37
CA LEU A 52 -6.10 8.12 -2.38
C LEU A 52 -6.81 9.43 -1.96
N PRO A 53 -6.16 10.30 -1.16
CA PRO A 53 -6.75 11.58 -0.79
C PRO A 53 -7.14 12.43 -2.00
N GLY A 54 -8.41 12.84 -2.05
CA GLY A 54 -8.96 13.66 -3.13
C GLY A 54 -9.33 12.88 -4.40
N GLU A 55 -9.20 11.55 -4.41
CA GLU A 55 -9.70 10.68 -5.47
C GLU A 55 -11.01 10.03 -5.03
N ALA A 56 -12.00 9.96 -5.91
CA ALA A 56 -13.25 9.24 -5.62
C ALA A 56 -13.13 7.72 -5.81
N GLU A 57 -12.15 7.28 -6.60
CA GLU A 57 -11.96 5.87 -6.95
C GLU A 57 -11.26 5.11 -5.81
N HIS A 58 -11.85 3.99 -5.40
CA HIS A 58 -11.22 3.03 -4.48
C HIS A 58 -10.29 2.10 -5.27
N LEU A 59 -9.10 1.85 -4.73
CA LEU A 59 -8.05 1.08 -5.40
C LEU A 59 -7.88 -0.27 -4.71
N ASP A 60 -8.10 -1.33 -5.48
CA ASP A 60 -7.76 -2.70 -5.11
C ASP A 60 -6.56 -3.19 -5.93
N LEU A 61 -5.45 -3.51 -5.29
CA LEU A 61 -4.19 -3.89 -5.93
C LEU A 61 -3.60 -5.13 -5.27
N LYS A 62 -2.91 -5.96 -6.04
CA LYS A 62 -2.09 -7.02 -5.47
C LYS A 62 -0.73 -6.44 -5.07
N GLY A 63 -0.18 -6.91 -3.96
CA GLY A 63 1.14 -6.51 -3.52
C GLY A 63 1.86 -7.65 -2.82
N VAL A 64 3.17 -7.50 -2.64
CA VAL A 64 4.00 -8.43 -1.88
C VAL A 64 4.78 -7.66 -0.82
N ILE A 65 4.80 -8.18 0.40
CA ILE A 65 5.64 -7.62 1.46
C ILE A 65 7.09 -7.87 1.09
N ARG A 66 7.89 -6.82 0.93
CA ARG A 66 9.33 -6.92 0.66
C ARG A 66 10.16 -6.71 1.90
N HIS A 67 9.70 -5.87 2.82
CA HIS A 67 10.42 -5.54 4.03
C HIS A 67 9.46 -5.36 5.21
N ILE A 68 9.84 -5.86 6.38
CA ILE A 68 9.15 -5.58 7.64
C ILE A 68 10.12 -4.88 8.56
N ARG A 69 9.89 -3.59 8.84
CA ARG A 69 10.63 -2.90 9.90
C ARG A 69 9.93 -3.19 11.22
N GLY A 70 10.67 -3.84 12.12
CA GLY A 70 10.19 -4.21 13.44
C GLY A 70 9.71 -3.01 14.26
N ALA A 71 8.69 -3.28 15.06
CA ALA A 71 8.25 -2.44 16.16
C ALA A 71 9.39 -2.31 17.19
N HIS A 72 10.08 -1.18 17.27
CA HIS A 72 10.77 -0.84 18.53
C HIS A 72 9.70 -0.71 19.63
N ALA A 73 10.06 -0.92 20.90
CA ALA A 73 9.11 -0.93 22.02
C ALA A 73 8.09 0.23 21.92
N GLY A 74 6.83 -0.12 21.62
CA GLY A 74 5.72 0.83 21.51
C GLY A 74 5.40 1.39 20.10
N GLN A 75 6.17 1.05 19.06
CA GLN A 75 5.87 1.46 17.68
C GLN A 75 5.19 0.33 16.91
N ALA A 76 4.22 0.65 16.05
CA ALA A 76 3.59 -0.38 15.23
C ALA A 76 4.49 -0.78 14.05
N PRO A 77 4.45 -2.05 13.58
CA PRO A 77 5.32 -2.51 12.51
C PRO A 77 5.03 -1.74 11.21
N ILE A 78 6.09 -1.48 10.44
CA ILE A 78 5.98 -0.85 9.13
C ILE A 78 6.28 -1.89 8.05
N LEU A 79 5.33 -2.05 7.12
CA LEU A 79 5.46 -2.95 5.97
C LEU A 79 5.83 -2.15 4.75
N GLY A 80 6.95 -2.48 4.12
CA GLY A 80 7.28 -2.07 2.76
C GLY A 80 6.67 -3.07 1.78
N ILE A 81 5.74 -2.60 0.95
CA ILE A 81 4.99 -3.44 0.01
C ILE A 81 5.27 -2.97 -1.41
N GLU A 82 5.64 -3.92 -2.27
CA GLU A 82 5.78 -3.71 -3.72
C GLU A 82 4.46 -4.06 -4.41
N TYR A 83 4.04 -3.25 -5.39
CA TYR A 83 2.87 -3.56 -6.20
C TYR A 83 3.17 -4.69 -7.18
N LEU A 84 2.29 -5.69 -7.22
CA LEU A 84 2.31 -6.73 -8.25
C LEU A 84 1.53 -6.21 -9.46
N ARG A 85 2.19 -6.12 -10.61
CA ARG A 85 1.54 -5.77 -11.87
C ARG A 85 0.87 -7.01 -12.42
N ASP A 86 -0.46 -7.00 -12.45
CA ASP A 86 -1.22 -8.01 -13.15
C ASP A 86 -1.34 -7.58 -14.61
N GLU A 87 -0.48 -8.11 -15.48
CA GLU A 87 -0.45 -7.77 -16.91
C GLU A 87 -1.73 -8.20 -17.64
N HIS A 88 -2.55 -9.05 -17.02
CA HIS A 88 -3.80 -9.57 -17.59
C HIS A 88 -5.05 -8.79 -17.10
N ASP A 89 -4.90 -7.86 -16.16
CA ASP A 89 -5.99 -7.00 -15.69
C ASP A 89 -5.84 -5.59 -16.27
N ILE A 90 -6.70 -5.22 -17.22
CA ILE A 90 -6.76 -3.88 -17.85
C ILE A 90 -6.98 -2.78 -16.80
N ARG A 91 -7.59 -3.10 -15.64
CA ARG A 91 -7.77 -2.14 -14.54
C ARG A 91 -6.46 -1.86 -13.82
N GLY A 92 -5.49 -2.77 -13.85
CA GLY A 92 -4.16 -2.62 -13.26
C GLY A 92 -3.43 -1.37 -13.75
N PRO A 93 -3.20 -1.21 -15.07
CA PRO A 93 -2.57 -0.02 -15.64
C PRO A 93 -3.27 1.29 -15.27
N ARG A 94 -4.61 1.32 -15.26
CA ARG A 94 -5.39 2.50 -14.87
C ARG A 94 -5.14 2.87 -13.40
N LYS A 95 -5.25 1.90 -12.49
CA LYS A 95 -4.97 2.12 -11.05
C LYS A 95 -3.54 2.62 -10.82
N MET A 96 -2.57 2.05 -11.55
CA MET A 96 -1.18 2.51 -11.47
C MET A 96 -0.98 3.94 -11.99
N SER A 97 -1.66 4.31 -13.08
CA SER A 97 -1.65 5.68 -13.58
C SER A 97 -2.22 6.66 -12.54
N LEU A 98 -3.30 6.29 -11.83
CA LEU A 98 -3.86 7.13 -10.76
C LEU A 98 -2.85 7.36 -9.62
N ILE A 99 -2.17 6.30 -9.18
CA ILE A 99 -1.11 6.40 -8.15
C ILE A 99 0.03 7.31 -8.63
N GLN A 100 0.49 7.15 -9.86
CA GLN A 100 1.55 7.98 -10.43
C GLN A 100 1.15 9.46 -10.47
N GLN A 101 -0.06 9.76 -10.96
CA GLN A 101 -0.58 11.12 -11.00
C GLN A 101 -0.71 11.74 -9.61
N PHE A 102 -1.15 10.96 -8.62
CA PHE A 102 -1.21 11.37 -7.23
C PHE A 102 0.19 11.71 -6.69
N VAL A 103 1.17 10.82 -6.89
CA VAL A 103 2.56 11.05 -6.44
C VAL A 103 3.13 12.33 -7.06
N VAL A 104 2.96 12.53 -8.38
CA VAL A 104 3.41 13.75 -9.07
C VAL A 104 2.73 15.00 -8.51
N ARG A 105 1.42 14.94 -8.20
CA ARG A 105 0.68 16.06 -7.60
C ARG A 105 1.23 16.42 -6.22
N CYS A 106 1.49 15.43 -5.38
CA CYS A 106 2.11 15.62 -4.06
C CYS A 106 3.50 16.26 -4.19
N GLN A 107 4.34 15.74 -5.08
CA GLN A 107 5.68 16.30 -5.32
C GLN A 107 5.62 17.75 -5.80
N ARG A 108 4.73 18.07 -6.75
CA ARG A 108 4.53 19.44 -7.22
C ARG A 108 4.11 20.38 -6.10
N LYS A 109 3.19 19.96 -5.23
CA LYS A 109 2.73 20.75 -4.08
C LYS A 109 3.88 21.04 -3.10
N ILE A 110 4.71 20.04 -2.79
CA ILE A 110 5.89 20.22 -1.93
C ILE A 110 6.88 21.20 -2.57
N LEU A 111 7.18 21.05 -3.86
CA LEU A 111 8.09 21.97 -4.57
C LEU A 111 7.56 23.41 -4.60
N GLN A 112 6.26 23.61 -4.77
CA GLN A 112 5.64 24.93 -4.68
C GLN A 112 5.77 25.54 -3.28
N GLN A 113 5.52 24.75 -2.23
CA GLN A 113 5.69 25.19 -0.85
C GLN A 113 7.14 25.61 -0.56
N LEU A 114 8.13 24.82 -1.01
CA LEU A 114 9.53 25.15 -0.85
C LEU A 114 9.92 26.44 -1.59
N ARG A 115 9.42 26.65 -2.82
CA ARG A 115 9.66 27.90 -3.58
C ARG A 115 9.09 29.13 -2.87
N MET A 116 7.95 28.99 -2.19
CA MET A 116 7.34 30.09 -1.43
C MET A 116 8.09 30.42 -0.14
N LEU A 117 8.90 29.50 0.40
CA LEU A 117 9.71 29.71 1.60
C LEU A 117 11.10 30.30 1.30
N GLN A 118 11.57 30.20 0.05
CA GLN A 118 12.86 30.77 -0.39
C GLN A 118 12.99 32.31 -0.44
N PRO A 119 11.93 33.15 -0.52
CA PRO A 119 12.08 34.60 -0.47
C PRO A 119 12.61 35.11 0.89
N ALA A 120 12.51 34.32 1.96
CA ALA A 120 12.89 34.71 3.33
C ALA A 120 14.37 34.47 3.69
N TYR A 121 15.17 33.88 2.79
CA TYR A 121 16.58 33.51 3.06
C TYR A 121 17.60 34.28 2.20
N ARG A 122 17.17 35.32 1.47
CA ARG A 122 18.03 36.17 0.60
C ARG A 122 18.21 37.60 1.12
N SER A 123 18.09 37.81 2.42
CA SER A 123 18.40 39.08 3.10
C SER A 123 19.60 38.92 4.01
#